data_AF-A0A965BX09-F1
#
_entry.id   AF-A0A965BX09-F1
#
_cell.length_a   1.000
_cell.length_b   1.000
_cell.length_c   1.000
_cell.angle_alpha   90.00
_cell.angle_beta   90.00
_cell.angle_gamma   90.00
#
_symmetry.space_group_name_H-M   'P 1'
#
loop_
_entity.id
_entity.type
_entity.pdbx_description
1 polymer ?
#
loop_
_entity_poly.entity_id
_entity_poly.type
_entity_poly.pdbx_seq_one_letter_code
_entity_poly.pdbx_strand_id
1 'polypeptide(L)'
;MHITHDLSVRYAGDKYSIIAGVQNVYTYVIDVQNLTSLVYKGQFGNSTPAITHNCYTHNGKMFAANYRSGMRVFDVSNAGTPSSVTEVAYFDTYPGSDSAQFNGLWSCFPYFPS
;
A
#
# COMPACT_ATOMS: atom_id res chain seq x y z
N MET A 1 12.06 -15.95 -0.51
CA MET A 1 11.58 -14.56 -0.34
C MET A 1 11.80 -14.19 1.11
N HIS A 2 12.72 -13.27 1.40
CA HIS A 2 13.03 -12.85 2.77
C HIS A 2 12.03 -11.77 3.16
N ILE A 3 11.10 -12.10 4.06
CA ILE A 3 10.12 -11.16 4.63
C ILE A 3 10.82 -10.51 5.83
N THR A 4 11.21 -9.24 5.71
CA THR A 4 11.81 -8.46 6.80
C THR A 4 10.75 -7.84 7.70
N HIS A 5 11.19 -7.39 8.89
CA HIS A 5 10.43 -6.95 10.06
C HIS A 5 9.35 -5.88 9.85
N ASP A 6 9.32 -5.24 8.69
CA ASP A 6 8.44 -4.12 8.36
C ASP A 6 7.41 -4.47 7.27
N LEU A 7 7.31 -5.75 6.87
CA LEU A 7 6.24 -6.20 5.98
C LEU A 7 4.93 -6.38 6.74
N SER A 8 3.95 -5.55 6.44
CA SER A 8 2.56 -5.83 6.79
C SER A 8 1.91 -6.67 5.68
N VAL A 9 1.61 -7.94 5.98
CA VAL A 9 0.66 -8.72 5.18
C VAL A 9 -0.73 -8.19 5.53
N ARG A 10 -1.39 -7.55 4.58
CA ARG A 10 -2.74 -7.00 4.77
C ARG A 10 -3.66 -7.54 3.68
N TYR A 11 -4.77 -8.13 4.12
CA TYR A 11 -5.72 -8.80 3.26
C TYR A 11 -6.54 -7.77 2.47
N ALA A 12 -6.42 -7.76 1.15
CA ALA A 12 -7.41 -7.14 0.27
C ALA A 12 -8.57 -8.13 0.07
N GLY A 13 -9.29 -8.41 1.17
CA GLY A 13 -10.27 -9.49 1.27
C GLY A 13 -9.64 -10.87 1.48
N ASP A 14 -10.46 -11.92 1.47
CA ASP A 14 -10.10 -13.29 1.91
C ASP A 14 -9.05 -14.03 1.06
N LYS A 15 -8.61 -13.45 -0.06
CA LYS A 15 -7.81 -14.15 -1.10
C LYS A 15 -6.44 -13.53 -1.41
N TYR A 16 -6.26 -12.21 -1.27
CA TYR A 16 -5.04 -11.53 -1.73
C TYR A 16 -4.38 -10.76 -0.58
N SER A 17 -3.07 -10.87 -0.49
CA SER A 17 -2.28 -9.98 0.36
C SER A 17 -1.67 -8.86 -0.46
N ILE A 18 -1.73 -7.66 0.09
CA ILE A 18 -0.99 -6.51 -0.38
C ILE A 18 0.23 -6.35 0.52
N ILE A 19 1.41 -6.26 -0.09
CA ILE A 19 2.69 -6.10 0.57
C ILE A 19 3.32 -4.79 0.11
N ALA A 20 3.45 -3.81 1.01
CA ALA A 20 4.22 -2.60 0.75
C ALA A 20 5.70 -2.85 1.08
N GLY A 21 6.59 -2.54 0.14
CA GLY A 21 8.05 -2.62 0.36
C GLY A 21 8.60 -1.31 0.92
N VAL A 22 9.46 -1.41 1.93
CA VAL A 22 9.91 -0.33 2.83
C VAL A 22 10.87 0.70 2.18
N GLN A 23 11.17 0.56 0.88
CA GLN A 23 12.02 1.50 0.15
C GLN A 23 11.55 1.80 -1.27
N ASN A 24 10.37 1.30 -1.65
CA ASN A 24 9.87 1.47 -3.00
C ASN A 24 8.50 2.17 -2.98
N VAL A 25 8.28 2.99 -4.01
CA VAL A 25 6.97 3.56 -4.38
C VAL A 25 5.96 2.46 -4.73
N TYR A 26 6.45 1.22 -4.92
CA TYR A 26 5.66 0.09 -5.37
C TYR A 26 5.12 -0.74 -4.20
N THR A 27 3.84 -1.01 -4.33
CA THR A 27 3.08 -1.98 -3.56
C THR A 27 2.93 -3.26 -4.40
N TYR A 28 3.30 -4.39 -3.81
CA TYR A 28 3.26 -5.71 -4.44
C TYR A 28 1.94 -6.41 -4.11
N VAL A 29 1.38 -7.10 -5.10
CA VAL A 29 0.21 -7.96 -4.96
C VAL A 29 0.66 -9.40 -5.00
N ILE A 30 0.33 -10.14 -3.93
CA ILE A 30 0.66 -11.55 -3.79
C ILE A 30 -0.61 -12.30 -3.42
N ASP A 31 -0.92 -13.32 -4.20
CA ASP A 31 -1.92 -14.32 -3.89
C ASP A 31 -1.39 -15.22 -2.77
N VAL A 32 -2.12 -15.26 -1.67
CA VAL A 32 -1.78 -16.00 -0.45
C VAL A 32 -2.81 -17.08 -0.13
N GLN A 33 -3.68 -17.44 -1.10
CA GLN A 33 -4.68 -18.50 -0.90
C GLN A 33 -4.04 -19.84 -0.52
N ASN A 34 -2.81 -20.09 -0.98
CA ASN A 34 -1.98 -21.21 -0.56
C ASN A 34 -0.68 -20.72 0.07
N LEU A 35 -0.57 -20.79 1.40
CA LEU A 35 0.60 -20.31 2.14
C LEU A 35 1.89 -21.10 1.85
N THR A 36 1.78 -22.32 1.30
CA THR A 36 2.95 -23.10 0.85
C THR A 36 3.34 -22.81 -0.60
N SER A 37 2.50 -22.07 -1.34
CA SER A 37 2.71 -21.71 -2.75
C SER A 37 2.17 -20.31 -3.03
N LEU A 38 2.95 -19.30 -2.70
CA LEU A 38 2.62 -17.90 -2.94
C LEU A 38 2.75 -17.56 -4.43
N VAL A 39 1.80 -16.80 -4.99
CA VAL A 39 1.85 -16.37 -6.40
C VAL A 39 1.95 -14.85 -6.48
N TYR A 40 3.05 -14.35 -7.05
CA TYR A 40 3.20 -12.93 -7.34
C TYR A 40 2.30 -12.53 -8.52
N LYS A 41 1.43 -11.54 -8.32
CA LYS A 41 0.47 -11.07 -9.33
C LYS A 41 0.94 -9.82 -10.06
N GLY A 42 1.90 -9.08 -9.50
CA GLY A 42 2.40 -7.82 -10.03
C GLY A 42 2.49 -6.74 -8.95
N GLN A 43 2.70 -5.50 -9.37
CA GLN A 43 2.86 -4.34 -8.48
C GLN A 43 2.14 -3.12 -9.04
N PHE A 44 1.81 -2.18 -8.17
CA PHE A 44 1.30 -0.85 -8.51
C PHE A 44 1.94 0.20 -7.59
N GLY A 45 1.80 1.47 -7.91
CA GLY A 45 2.37 2.56 -7.09
C GLY A 45 1.75 3.90 -7.46
N ASN A 46 2.32 4.97 -6.92
CA ASN A 46 1.98 6.34 -7.32
C ASN A 46 3.14 6.97 -8.11
N SER A 47 2.98 8.23 -8.52
CA SER A 47 3.99 8.98 -9.29
C SER A 47 5.01 9.73 -8.43
N THR A 48 5.04 9.51 -7.10
CA THR A 48 5.91 10.22 -6.16
C THR A 48 7.05 9.32 -5.69
N PRO A 49 8.26 9.83 -5.46
CA PRO A 49 9.36 9.02 -4.92
C PRO A 49 9.24 8.74 -3.40
N ALA A 50 8.17 9.17 -2.74
CA ALA A 50 8.01 9.03 -1.31
C ALA A 50 7.87 7.56 -0.89
N ILE A 51 8.46 7.22 0.25
CA ILE A 51 8.44 5.86 0.78
C ILE A 51 7.05 5.55 1.33
N THR A 52 6.41 4.50 0.81
CA THR A 52 5.21 3.91 1.40
C THR A 52 5.56 3.16 2.68
N HIS A 53 4.77 3.37 3.73
CA HIS A 53 5.05 2.80 5.05
C HIS A 53 3.94 1.85 5.54
N ASN A 54 2.81 2.39 5.99
CA ASN A 54 1.69 1.60 6.47
C ASN A 54 0.54 1.61 5.48
N CYS A 55 -0.05 0.44 5.24
CA CYS A 55 -1.16 0.27 4.33
C CYS A 55 -2.34 -0.44 5.01
N TYR A 56 -3.55 0.03 4.75
CA TYR A 56 -4.78 -0.52 5.30
C TYR A 56 -5.83 -0.67 4.20
N THR A 57 -6.62 -1.73 4.25
CA THR A 57 -7.70 -1.98 3.29
C THR A 57 -9.05 -1.79 3.98
N HIS A 58 -9.95 -1.03 3.36
CA HIS A 58 -11.31 -0.84 3.86
C HIS A 58 -12.26 -0.57 2.69
N ASN A 59 -13.37 -1.32 2.60
CA ASN A 59 -14.41 -1.17 1.58
C ASN A 59 -13.89 -1.08 0.12
N GLY A 60 -13.00 -1.99 -0.26
CA GLY A 60 -12.43 -2.03 -1.61
C GLY A 60 -11.44 -0.91 -1.92
N LYS A 61 -11.01 -0.15 -0.90
CA LYS A 61 -9.97 0.87 -0.99
C LYS A 61 -8.75 0.47 -0.17
N MET A 62 -7.59 0.94 -0.60
CA MET A 62 -6.34 0.86 0.15
C MET A 62 -5.90 2.27 0.54
N PHE A 63 -5.68 2.48 1.82
CA PHE A 63 -5.14 3.69 2.41
C PHE A 63 -3.66 3.46 2.71
N ALA A 64 -2.79 4.19 2.01
CA ALA A 64 -1.35 4.08 2.14
C ALA A 64 -0.79 5.36 2.75
N ALA A 65 -0.12 5.23 3.89
CA ALA A 65 0.68 6.28 4.48
C ALA A 65 2.03 6.33 3.74
N ASN A 66 2.26 7.41 2.99
CA ASN A 66 3.54 7.69 2.37
C ASN A 66 4.17 8.85 3.13
N TYR A 67 5.40 8.69 3.60
CA TYR A 67 6.03 9.65 4.52
C TYR A 67 5.88 11.09 4.03
N ARG A 68 6.53 11.38 2.90
CA ARG A 68 6.67 12.73 2.40
C ARG A 68 5.62 13.14 1.36
N SER A 69 4.80 12.21 0.88
CA SER A 69 3.71 12.49 -0.06
C SER A 69 2.31 12.30 0.54
N GLY A 70 2.24 12.06 1.85
CA GLY A 70 1.02 11.98 2.64
C GLY A 70 0.19 10.72 2.43
N MET A 71 -1.11 10.83 2.70
CA MET A 71 -2.05 9.73 2.53
C MET A 71 -2.37 9.57 1.05
N ARG A 72 -2.29 8.34 0.54
CA ARG A 72 -2.72 7.95 -0.81
C ARG A 72 -3.82 6.91 -0.71
N VAL A 73 -4.85 7.03 -1.54
CA VAL A 73 -5.99 6.12 -1.55
C VAL A 73 -6.11 5.47 -2.92
N PHE A 74 -6.08 4.15 -2.96
CA PHE A 74 -6.20 3.37 -4.19
C PHE A 74 -7.50 2.59 -4.23
N ASP A 75 -8.11 2.46 -5.42
CA ASP A 75 -9.14 1.45 -5.66
C ASP A 75 -8.49 0.07 -5.84
N VAL A 76 -8.77 -0.83 -4.91
CA VAL A 76 -8.23 -2.20 -4.89
C VAL A 76 -9.35 -3.23 -4.96
N SER A 77 -10.55 -2.85 -5.43
CA SER A 77 -11.69 -3.75 -5.61
C SER A 77 -11.39 -4.94 -6.54
N ASN A 78 -10.44 -4.77 -7.48
CA ASN A 78 -9.92 -5.84 -8.35
C ASN A 78 -8.40 -6.03 -8.21
N ALA A 79 -7.88 -6.05 -6.97
CA ALA A 79 -6.45 -6.15 -6.69
C ALA A 79 -5.76 -7.38 -7.34
N GLY A 80 -6.49 -8.46 -7.66
CA GLY A 80 -5.94 -9.63 -8.35
C GLY A 80 -5.36 -9.33 -9.75
N THR A 81 -5.70 -8.18 -10.32
CA THR A 81 -5.12 -7.62 -11.54
C THR A 81 -4.46 -6.26 -11.21
N PRO A 82 -3.16 -6.21 -10.88
CA PRO A 82 -2.52 -4.99 -10.38
C PRO A 82 -2.61 -3.79 -11.33
N SER A 83 -2.68 -4.02 -12.65
CA SER A 83 -2.89 -2.96 -13.64
C SER A 83 -4.28 -2.29 -13.59
N SER A 84 -5.24 -2.86 -12.86
CA SER A 84 -6.56 -2.26 -12.63
C SER A 84 -6.61 -1.37 -11.39
N VAL A 85 -5.57 -1.38 -10.56
CA VAL A 85 -5.48 -0.54 -9.37
C VAL A 85 -5.19 0.90 -9.77
N THR A 86 -5.97 1.85 -9.25
CA THR A 86 -5.86 3.28 -9.58
C THR A 86 -5.86 4.13 -8.31
N GLU A 87 -5.07 5.20 -8.26
CA GLU A 87 -5.16 6.21 -7.20
C GLU A 87 -6.44 7.03 -7.38
N VAL A 88 -7.27 7.09 -6.34
CA VAL A 88 -8.59 7.77 -6.37
C VAL A 88 -8.66 9.00 -5.48
N ALA A 89 -7.74 9.16 -4.52
CA ALA A 89 -7.63 10.34 -3.67
C ALA A 89 -6.24 10.44 -3.03
N TYR A 90 -5.87 11.64 -2.60
CA TYR A 90 -4.69 11.87 -1.76
C TYR A 90 -4.91 13.04 -0.81
N PHE A 91 -4.12 13.08 0.26
CA PHE A 91 -4.00 14.22 1.16
C PHE A 91 -2.53 14.40 1.54
N ASP A 92 -1.95 15.51 1.13
CA ASP A 92 -0.54 15.81 1.36
C ASP A 92 -0.31 16.35 2.78
N THR A 93 0.45 15.62 3.58
CA THR A 93 0.82 16.00 4.95
C THR A 93 2.23 16.60 5.04
N TYR A 94 2.98 16.64 3.93
CA TYR A 94 4.32 17.19 3.85
C TYR A 94 4.58 17.93 2.51
N PRO A 95 3.98 19.11 2.29
CA PRO A 95 4.01 19.79 0.99
C PRO A 95 5.39 20.28 0.50
N GLY A 96 6.41 20.23 1.35
CA GLY A 96 7.73 20.78 1.04
C GLY A 96 8.61 19.89 0.15
N SER A 97 8.32 18.59 0.05
CA SER A 97 9.14 17.64 -0.73
C SER A 97 8.52 16.26 -0.74
N ASP A 98 8.54 15.55 -1.86
CA ASP A 98 8.15 14.13 -1.97
C ASP A 98 9.33 13.15 -1.88
N SER A 99 10.55 13.60 -1.56
CA SER A 99 11.73 12.74 -1.66
C SER A 99 11.69 11.53 -0.72
N ALA A 100 12.40 10.46 -1.09
CA ALA A 100 12.47 9.21 -0.32
C ALA A 100 13.19 9.41 1.03
N GLN A 101 12.43 9.81 2.05
CA GLN A 101 12.90 10.13 3.40
C GLN A 101 11.79 9.78 4.42
N PHE A 102 12.17 9.54 5.68
CA PHE A 102 11.30 8.96 6.72
C PHE A 102 10.54 9.97 7.59
N ASN A 103 10.47 11.24 7.22
CA ASN A 103 9.69 12.25 7.94
C ASN A 103 8.36 12.55 7.24
N GLY A 104 7.30 12.74 8.02
CA GLY A 104 5.94 12.96 7.55
C GLY A 104 4.99 11.87 8.07
N LEU A 105 4.10 11.36 7.22
CA LEU A 105 3.02 10.46 7.65
C LEU A 105 3.49 9.02 7.90
N TRP A 106 3.45 8.58 9.15
CA TRP A 106 3.80 7.21 9.55
C TRP A 106 2.65 6.21 9.33
N SER A 107 1.40 6.62 9.55
CA SER A 107 0.22 5.76 9.49
C SER A 107 -1.08 6.54 9.26
N CYS A 108 -2.12 5.88 8.74
CA CYS A 108 -3.44 6.43 8.43
C CYS A 108 -4.57 5.43 8.73
N PHE A 109 -4.76 5.08 10.01
CA PHE A 109 -5.73 4.06 10.46
C PHE A 109 -7.19 4.42 10.08
N PRO A 110 -7.86 3.68 9.17
CA PRO A 110 -9.15 4.09 8.62
C PRO A 110 -10.38 3.46 9.32
N TYR A 111 -10.21 2.83 10.49
CA TYR A 111 -11.27 2.02 11.13
C TYR A 111 -11.91 2.66 12.37
N PHE A 112 -11.77 3.98 12.55
CA PHE A 112 -12.51 4.67 13.61
C PHE A 112 -14.02 4.69 13.28
N PRO A 113 -14.90 4.43 14.25
CA PRO A 113 -16.34 4.66 14.08
C PRO A 113 -16.63 6.13 13.73
N SER A 114 -17.61 6.35 12.86
CA SER A 114 -18.15 7.68 12.55
C SER A 114 -19.26 8.08 13.51
#